data_AF-A0AAW9NMD0-F1
#
_entry.id   AF-A0AAW9NMD0-F1
#
_cell.length_a   1.000
_cell.length_b   1.000
_cell.length_c   1.000
_cell.angle_alpha   90.00
_cell.angle_beta   90.00
_cell.angle_gamma   90.00
#
_symmetry.space_group_name_H-M   'P 1'
#
loop_
_entity.id
_entity.type
_entity.pdbx_description
1 polymer ?
#
loop_
_entity_poly.entity_id
_entity_poly.type
_entity_poly.pdbx_seq_one_letter_code
_entity_poly.pdbx_strand_id
1 'polypeptide(L)'
;MFAREAMELTKKYATCPECGNDKVGGEPSQGALIIEDDVFTRSCKCGWSVTVDKRIKVHAHSTKKLKGVTTGIVEISFHDKAGRKYVDMNVLKQFSGAKRSNQTKLMEDWLNTKEGREWALNTPHISNFF
;
A
#
# COMPACT_ATOMS: atom_id res chain seq x y z
N MET A 1 -7.48 5.51 -6.24
CA MET A 1 -8.04 5.11 -4.92
C MET A 1 -9.53 5.15 -5.02
N PHE A 2 -10.24 4.15 -4.50
CA PHE A 2 -11.70 4.17 -4.53
C PHE A 2 -12.25 5.22 -3.56
N ALA A 3 -13.32 5.93 -3.97
CA ALA A 3 -13.93 6.99 -3.18
C ALA A 3 -14.28 6.57 -1.73
N ARG A 4 -14.72 5.32 -1.53
CA ARG A 4 -15.01 4.78 -0.19
C ARG A 4 -13.77 4.76 0.71
N GLU A 5 -12.62 4.34 0.18
CA GLU A 5 -11.38 4.27 0.95
C GLU A 5 -10.87 5.68 1.31
N ALA A 6 -10.99 6.61 0.36
CA ALA A 6 -10.68 8.02 0.60
C ALA A 6 -11.54 8.62 1.73
N MET A 7 -12.84 8.31 1.75
CA MET A 7 -13.74 8.72 2.83
C MET A 7 -13.36 8.09 4.18
N GLU A 8 -13.02 6.81 4.21
CA GLU A 8 -12.57 6.12 5.43
C GLU A 8 -11.28 6.74 5.99
N LEU A 9 -10.32 7.07 5.12
CA LEU A 9 -9.08 7.75 5.51
C LEU A 9 -9.35 9.18 5.99
N THR A 10 -10.23 9.91 5.30
CA THR A 10 -10.65 11.26 5.72
C THR A 10 -11.29 11.22 7.11
N LYS A 11 -12.13 10.23 7.39
CA LYS A 11 -12.74 10.03 8.72
C LYS A 11 -11.69 9.65 9.77
N LYS A 12 -10.78 8.73 9.43
CA LYS A 12 -9.71 8.28 10.34
C LYS A 12 -8.77 9.41 10.73
N TYR A 13 -8.47 10.31 9.79
CA TYR A 13 -7.53 11.41 9.93
C TYR A 13 -8.21 12.78 9.96
N ALA A 14 -9.49 12.81 10.36
CA ALA A 14 -10.25 14.05 10.49
C ALA A 14 -9.60 14.97 11.53
N THR A 15 -9.21 14.40 12.67
CA THR A 15 -8.55 15.10 13.78
C THR A 15 -7.06 14.81 13.79
N CYS A 16 -6.24 15.86 13.90
CA CYS A 16 -4.79 15.74 14.07
C CYS A 16 -4.47 14.99 15.38
N PRO A 17 -3.70 13.90 15.34
CA PRO A 17 -3.35 13.14 16.55
C PRO A 17 -2.39 13.89 17.48
N GLU A 18 -1.68 14.91 16.99
CA GLU A 18 -0.69 15.65 17.79
C GLU A 18 -1.29 16.86 18.51
N CYS A 19 -2.20 17.61 17.86
CA CYS A 19 -2.70 18.89 18.40
C CYS A 19 -4.23 18.98 18.45
N GLY A 20 -4.96 17.94 18.05
CA GLY A 20 -6.42 17.91 18.10
C GLY A 20 -7.14 18.78 17.06
N ASN A 21 -6.40 19.46 16.16
CA ASN A 21 -7.00 20.28 15.12
C ASN A 21 -7.74 19.42 14.07
N ASP A 22 -8.99 19.76 13.80
CA ASP A 22 -9.88 19.07 12.85
C ASP A 22 -10.08 19.84 11.53
N LYS A 23 -9.48 21.03 11.40
CA LYS A 23 -9.64 21.89 10.22
C LYS A 23 -8.60 21.60 9.13
N VAL A 24 -8.99 21.89 7.88
CA VAL A 24 -8.17 21.86 6.67
C VAL A 24 -8.31 23.17 5.91
N GLY A 25 -7.22 23.66 5.29
CA GLY A 25 -7.20 24.91 4.52
C GLY A 25 -7.40 26.17 5.36
N GLY A 26 -7.96 27.22 4.74
CA GLY A 26 -8.21 28.53 5.35
C GLY A 26 -7.00 29.47 5.38
N GLU A 27 -7.20 30.66 5.94
CA GLU A 27 -6.17 31.69 6.15
C GLU A 27 -6.20 32.17 7.63
N PRO A 28 -5.12 31.98 8.42
CA PRO A 28 -3.93 31.21 8.10
C PRO A 28 -4.26 29.72 7.95
N SER A 29 -3.53 29.02 7.06
CA SER A 29 -3.78 27.61 6.76
C SER A 29 -3.73 26.71 8.00
N GLN A 30 -4.73 25.84 8.12
CA GLN A 30 -4.83 24.83 9.16
C GLN A 30 -4.20 23.49 8.74
N GLY A 31 -3.64 23.42 7.54
CA GLY A 31 -3.07 22.21 6.92
C GLY A 31 -3.77 21.86 5.61
N ALA A 32 -3.46 20.70 5.03
CA ALA A 32 -4.01 20.27 3.75
C ALA A 32 -4.63 18.87 3.80
N LEU A 33 -5.55 18.63 2.85
CA LEU A 33 -6.05 17.32 2.48
C LEU A 33 -5.95 17.23 0.95
N ILE A 34 -5.12 16.32 0.46
CA ILE A 34 -4.85 16.12 -0.97
C ILE A 34 -5.14 14.66 -1.28
N ILE A 35 -6.02 14.42 -2.25
CA ILE A 35 -6.35 13.08 -2.72
C ILE A 35 -6.17 13.08 -4.23
N GLU A 36 -5.06 12.50 -4.67
CA GLU A 36 -4.66 12.46 -6.07
C GLU A 36 -4.29 11.01 -6.43
N ASP A 37 -4.86 10.50 -7.52
CA ASP A 37 -4.74 9.11 -7.95
C ASP A 37 -5.10 8.10 -6.83
N ASP A 38 -4.07 7.41 -6.33
CA ASP A 38 -4.11 6.41 -5.25
C ASP A 38 -3.39 6.87 -3.98
N VAL A 39 -3.13 8.17 -3.87
CA VAL A 39 -2.39 8.76 -2.76
C VAL A 39 -3.28 9.71 -1.98
N PHE A 40 -3.42 9.40 -0.69
CA PHE A 40 -4.05 10.28 0.29
C PHE A 40 -2.96 10.96 1.10
N THR A 41 -2.97 12.29 1.14
CA THR A 41 -2.08 13.08 2.00
C THR A 41 -2.89 14.01 2.89
N ARG A 42 -2.62 13.96 4.19
CA ARG A 42 -3.20 14.85 5.19
C ARG A 42 -2.07 15.48 5.99
N SER A 43 -2.04 16.81 6.07
CA SER A 43 -1.04 17.56 6.84
C SER A 43 -1.69 18.59 7.77
N CYS A 44 -1.12 18.85 8.93
CA CYS A 44 -1.63 19.83 9.90
C CYS A 44 -0.62 20.97 10.10
N LYS A 45 -1.12 22.17 10.43
CA LYS A 45 -0.29 23.33 10.75
C LYS A 45 0.74 23.12 11.87
N CYS A 46 0.56 22.09 12.73
CA CYS A 46 1.50 21.77 13.80
C CYS A 46 2.73 20.98 13.33
N GLY A 47 2.79 20.56 12.07
CA GLY A 47 3.90 19.78 11.49
C GLY A 47 3.54 18.32 11.21
N TRP A 48 2.48 17.79 11.83
CA TRP A 48 2.02 16.43 11.55
C TRP A 48 1.62 16.23 10.08
N SER A 49 2.04 15.12 9.47
CA SER A 49 1.60 14.71 8.14
C SER A 49 1.53 13.20 8.00
N VAL A 50 0.56 12.71 7.23
CA VAL A 50 0.43 11.31 6.86
C VAL A 50 0.18 11.19 5.37
N THR A 51 0.89 10.26 4.74
CA THR A 51 0.70 9.87 3.35
C THR A 51 0.38 8.39 3.30
N VAL A 52 -0.73 8.04 2.64
CA VAL A 52 -1.16 6.66 2.39
C VAL A 52 -1.17 6.47 0.88
N ASP A 53 -0.18 5.75 0.36
CA ASP A 53 -0.10 5.34 -1.05
C ASP A 53 -0.75 3.95 -1.20
N LYS A 54 -1.57 3.77 -2.23
CA LYS A 54 -2.23 2.51 -2.57
C LYS A 54 -2.10 2.15 -4.06
N ARG A 55 -1.10 2.70 -4.75
CA ARG A 55 -0.90 2.48 -6.19
C ARG A 55 -0.61 1.03 -6.53
N ILE A 56 -0.04 0.25 -5.62
CA ILE A 56 0.19 -1.18 -5.82
C ILE A 56 -0.87 -1.97 -5.06
N LYS A 57 -1.54 -2.89 -5.76
CA LYS A 57 -2.57 -3.77 -5.20
C LYS A 57 -2.16 -5.23 -5.26
N VAL A 58 -2.48 -5.97 -4.21
CA VAL A 58 -2.36 -7.43 -4.18
C VAL A 58 -3.71 -8.06 -4.50
N HIS A 59 -3.79 -8.85 -5.59
CA HIS A 59 -5.04 -9.47 -6.04
C HIS A 59 -5.21 -10.89 -5.54
N ALA A 60 -4.17 -11.70 -5.71
CA ALA A 60 -4.21 -13.13 -5.47
C ALA A 60 -2.84 -13.64 -5.04
N HIS A 61 -2.84 -14.86 -4.52
CA HIS A 61 -1.63 -15.59 -4.22
C HIS A 61 -1.88 -17.07 -4.50
N SER A 62 -0.82 -17.77 -4.86
CA SER A 62 -0.87 -19.22 -5.08
C SER A 62 0.35 -19.85 -4.45
N THR A 63 0.19 -21.05 -3.89
CA THR A 63 1.30 -21.81 -3.30
C THR A 63 1.29 -23.23 -3.82
N LYS A 64 2.47 -23.78 -4.09
CA LYS A 64 2.65 -25.20 -4.40
C LYS A 64 3.71 -25.82 -3.52
N LYS A 65 3.54 -27.11 -3.22
CA LYS A 65 4.51 -27.89 -2.45
C LYS A 65 5.23 -28.84 -3.41
N LEU A 66 6.54 -28.68 -3.54
CA LEU A 66 7.39 -29.52 -4.38
C LEU A 66 8.50 -30.12 -3.53
N LYS A 67 8.60 -31.45 -3.49
CA LYS A 67 9.63 -32.18 -2.72
C LYS A 67 9.78 -31.69 -1.27
N GLY A 68 8.66 -31.41 -0.60
CA GLY A 68 8.64 -30.93 0.79
C GLY A 68 8.78 -29.41 0.96
N VAL A 69 9.21 -28.67 -0.07
CA VAL A 69 9.39 -27.22 -0.04
C VAL A 69 8.11 -26.51 -0.51
N THR A 70 7.65 -25.50 0.23
CA THR A 70 6.50 -24.67 -0.18
C THR A 70 6.99 -23.39 -0.84
N THR A 71 6.63 -23.21 -2.11
CA THR A 71 6.87 -21.98 -2.87
C THR A 71 5.54 -21.28 -3.15
N GLY A 72 5.58 -19.97 -3.39
CA GLY A 72 4.38 -19.24 -3.75
C GLY A 72 4.66 -18.01 -4.59
N ILE A 73 3.62 -17.56 -5.28
CA ILE A 73 3.59 -16.29 -5.99
C ILE A 73 2.48 -15.41 -5.43
N VAL A 74 2.69 -14.11 -5.58
CA VAL A 74 1.69 -13.09 -5.33
C VAL A 74 1.45 -12.34 -6.64
N GLU A 75 0.18 -12.15 -6.96
CA GLU A 75 -0.26 -11.35 -8.08
C GLU A 75 -0.44 -9.90 -7.64
N ILE A 76 0.30 -9.00 -8.26
CA ILE A 76 0.22 -7.57 -8.01
C ILE A 76 -0.16 -6.79 -9.28
N SER A 77 -0.79 -5.63 -9.10
CA SER A 77 -0.99 -4.65 -10.18
C SER A 77 -0.51 -3.27 -9.75
N PHE A 78 -0.17 -2.45 -10.74
CA PHE A 78 0.16 -1.04 -10.54
C PHE A 78 -0.96 -0.19 -11.13
N HIS A 79 -1.42 0.82 -10.41
CA HIS A 79 -2.51 1.68 -10.90
C HIS A 79 -2.13 2.42 -12.19
N ASP A 80 -0.86 2.80 -12.34
CA ASP A 80 -0.31 3.55 -13.47
C ASP A 80 0.17 2.66 -14.64
N LYS A 81 0.08 1.33 -14.52
CA LYS A 81 0.53 0.41 -15.58
C LYS A 81 -0.51 -0.66 -15.88
N ALA A 82 -0.75 -0.88 -17.16
CA ALA A 82 -1.58 -2.00 -17.60
C ALA A 82 -0.90 -3.34 -17.29
N GLY A 83 -1.70 -4.29 -16.79
CA GLY A 83 -1.28 -5.68 -16.58
C GLY A 83 -1.07 -6.08 -15.12
N ARG A 84 -0.86 -7.39 -14.94
CA ARG A 84 -0.59 -8.04 -13.65
C ARG A 84 0.82 -8.59 -13.64
N LYS A 85 1.44 -8.60 -12.48
CA LYS A 85 2.78 -9.12 -12.25
C LYS A 85 2.77 -10.17 -11.17
N TYR A 86 3.44 -11.28 -11.41
CA TYR A 86 3.66 -12.31 -10.40
C TYR A 86 5.04 -12.15 -9.78
N VAL A 87 5.09 -12.06 -8.45
CA VAL A 87 6.32 -11.92 -7.67
C VAL A 87 6.43 -13.03 -6.62
N ASP A 88 7.63 -13.30 -6.12
CA ASP A 88 7.86 -14.36 -5.13
C ASP A 88 7.21 -14.03 -3.79
N MET A 89 6.33 -14.92 -3.32
CA MET A 89 5.59 -14.73 -2.07
C MET A 89 6.47 -14.82 -0.83
N ASN A 90 7.48 -15.70 -0.84
CA ASN A 90 8.33 -15.91 0.33
C ASN A 90 9.25 -14.71 0.54
N VAL A 91 9.81 -14.16 -0.53
CA VAL A 91 10.57 -12.91 -0.50
C VAL A 91 9.69 -11.76 0.01
N LEU A 92 8.49 -11.62 -0.53
CA LEU A 92 7.58 -10.56 -0.11
C LEU A 92 7.16 -10.68 1.37
N LYS A 93 7.00 -11.92 1.88
CA LYS A 93 6.75 -12.18 3.32
C LYS A 93 7.91 -11.78 4.20
N GLN A 94 9.15 -11.99 3.75
CA GLN A 94 10.34 -11.60 4.52
C GLN A 94 10.39 -10.07 4.69
N PHE A 95 10.10 -9.32 3.64
CA PHE A 95 10.13 -7.86 3.73
C PHE A 95 8.95 -7.26 4.52
N SER A 96 7.74 -7.78 4.29
CA SER A 96 6.52 -7.25 4.91
C SER A 96 6.28 -7.75 6.34
N GLY A 97 6.98 -8.81 6.78
CA GLY A 97 6.65 -9.52 8.02
C GLY A 97 5.29 -10.24 7.97
N ALA A 98 4.74 -10.44 6.78
CA ALA A 98 3.41 -11.01 6.56
C ALA A 98 3.28 -12.45 7.09
N LYS A 99 2.23 -12.69 7.86
CA LYS A 99 1.75 -14.03 8.25
C LYS A 99 0.51 -14.40 7.44
N ARG A 100 0.10 -15.67 7.48
CA ARG A 100 -1.05 -16.15 6.70
C ARG A 100 -2.34 -15.36 6.97
N SER A 101 -2.59 -14.95 8.21
CA SER A 101 -3.81 -14.23 8.61
C SER A 101 -3.89 -12.78 8.13
N ASN A 102 -2.75 -12.16 7.80
CA ASN A 102 -2.69 -10.74 7.45
C ASN A 102 -1.87 -10.46 6.17
N GLN A 103 -1.65 -11.50 5.35
CA GLN A 103 -0.66 -11.43 4.28
C GLN A 103 -0.97 -10.33 3.27
N THR A 104 -2.22 -10.24 2.79
CA THR A 104 -2.58 -9.28 1.74
C THR A 104 -2.34 -7.86 2.22
N LYS A 105 -2.78 -7.55 3.45
CA LYS A 105 -2.64 -6.23 4.04
C LYS A 105 -1.17 -5.85 4.23
N LEU A 106 -0.39 -6.68 4.92
CA LEU A 106 1.01 -6.33 5.21
C LEU A 106 1.88 -6.29 3.94
N MET A 107 1.61 -7.16 2.97
CA MET A 107 2.28 -7.13 1.68
C MET A 107 1.95 -5.85 0.92
N GLU A 108 0.66 -5.47 0.85
CA GLU A 108 0.23 -4.23 0.19
C GLU A 108 0.78 -2.99 0.89
N ASP A 109 0.72 -2.95 2.23
CA ASP A 109 1.29 -1.85 3.03
C ASP A 109 2.79 -1.69 2.75
N TRP A 110 3.55 -2.80 2.71
CA TRP A 110 4.97 -2.77 2.39
C TRP A 110 5.26 -2.38 0.93
N LEU A 111 4.51 -2.94 -0.03
CA LEU A 111 4.66 -2.63 -1.46
C LEU A 111 4.47 -1.14 -1.76
N ASN A 112 3.66 -0.45 -0.97
CA ASN A 112 3.40 0.97 -1.12
C ASN A 112 4.35 1.87 -0.30
N THR A 113 5.39 1.32 0.35
CA THR A 113 6.53 2.13 0.80
C THR A 113 7.42 2.50 -0.40
N LYS A 114 8.35 3.43 -0.19
CA LYS A 114 9.33 3.82 -1.22
C LYS A 114 10.15 2.61 -1.68
N GLU A 115 10.66 1.84 -0.72
CA GLU A 115 11.51 0.67 -0.94
C GLU A 115 10.70 -0.47 -1.58
N GLY A 116 9.49 -0.73 -1.09
CA GLY A 116 8.63 -1.76 -1.64
C GLY A 116 8.21 -1.48 -3.08
N ARG A 117 7.94 -0.22 -3.41
CA ARG A 117 7.60 0.20 -4.77
C ARG A 117 8.77 0.03 -5.72
N GLU A 118 9.96 0.47 -5.33
CA GLU A 118 11.18 0.29 -6.11
C GLU A 118 11.48 -1.19 -6.35
N TRP A 119 11.36 -2.01 -5.31
CA TRP A 119 11.51 -3.47 -5.42
C TRP A 119 10.47 -4.07 -6.38
N ALA A 120 9.20 -3.69 -6.24
CA ALA A 120 8.11 -4.22 -7.06
C ALA A 120 8.30 -3.87 -8.54
N LEU A 121 8.82 -2.67 -8.85
CA LEU A 121 9.11 -2.25 -10.22
C LEU A 121 10.25 -3.06 -10.83
N ASN A 122 11.33 -3.27 -10.08
CA ASN A 122 12.56 -3.92 -10.57
C ASN A 122 12.55 -5.45 -10.51
N THR A 123 11.71 -6.06 -9.67
CA THR A 123 11.61 -7.52 -9.56
C THR A 123 11.15 -8.14 -10.88
N PRO A 124 11.71 -9.23 -11.40
CA PRO A 124 11.20 -9.86 -12.62
C PRO A 124 9.78 -10.45 -12.46
N HIS A 125 9.01 -10.49 -13.54
CA HIS A 125 7.73 -11.23 -13.56
C HIS A 125 7.99 -12.75 -13.57
N ILE A 126 7.32 -13.51 -12.69
CA ILE A 126 7.41 -14.97 -12.65
C ILE A 126 6.35 -15.58 -13.58
N SER A 127 6.77 -16.10 -14.73
CA SER A 127 5.87 -16.74 -15.70
C SER A 127 5.65 -18.24 -15.48
N ASN A 128 6.61 -18.94 -14.86
CA ASN A 128 6.66 -20.40 -14.82
C ASN A 128 6.25 -20.98 -13.46
N PHE A 129 5.21 -20.44 -12.85
CA PHE A 129 4.74 -20.91 -11.53
C PHE A 129 3.66 -21.99 -11.61
N PHE A 130 2.80 -21.93 -12.63
CA PHE A 130 1.74 -22.89 -12.85
C PHE A 130 2.26 -24.15 -13.55
#